data_AF-A0AAD6UN89-F1
#
_entry.id   AF-A0AAD6UN89-F1
#
_cell.length_a   1.000
_cell.length_b   1.000
_cell.length_c   1.000
_cell.angle_alpha   90.00
_cell.angle_beta   90.00
_cell.angle_gamma   90.00
#
_symmetry.space_group_name_H-M   'P 1'
#
loop_
_entity.id
_entity.type
_entity.pdbx_description
1 polymer ?
#
loop_
_entity_poly.entity_id
_entity_poly.type
_entity_poly.pdbx_seq_one_letter_code
_entity_poly.pdbx_strand_id
1 'polypeptide(L)' 'VGVVGIREDGTAETYKAKHEVIVSSGVFESPKLLMLSGIRPAETLKSFKITQHVDSPRLGQNLLDHPIL' A
#
# COMPACT_ATOMS: atom_id res chain seq x y z
N VAL A 1 -11.46 -5.23 -9.62
CA VAL A 1 -10.62 -4.42 -8.69
C VAL A 1 -11.32 -4.33 -7.35
N GLY A 2 -10.58 -4.29 -6.24
CA GLY A 2 -11.16 -4.35 -4.90
C GLY A 2 -10.08 -4.25 -3.82
N VAL A 3 -10.51 -4.39 -2.56
CA VAL A 3 -9.65 -4.36 -1.38
C VAL A 3 -10.00 -5.52 -0.46
N VAL A 4 -9.00 -6.08 0.22
CA VAL A 4 -9.20 -7.06 1.29
C VAL A 4 -9.01 -6.36 2.63
N GLY A 5 -10.01 -6.46 3.50
CA GLY A 5 -9.97 -5.95 4.87
C GLY A 5 -10.09 -7.09 5.89
N ILE A 6 -9.73 -6.80 7.14
CA ILE A 6 -9.95 -7.70 8.26
C ILE A 6 -11.07 -7.10 9.13
N ARG A 7 -12.09 -7.89 9.42
CA ARG A 7 -13.20 -7.53 10.31
C ARG A 7 -12.77 -7.57 11.78
N GLU A 8 -13.60 -7.01 12.66
CA GLU A 8 -13.37 -7.04 14.11
C GLU A 8 -13.28 -8.47 14.67
N ASP A 9 -13.98 -9.44 14.05
CA ASP A 9 -13.94 -10.86 14.41
C ASP A 9 -12.71 -11.60 13.86
N GLY A 10 -11.79 -10.89 13.18
CA GLY A 10 -10.57 -11.44 12.60
C GLY A 10 -10.76 -12.10 11.23
N THR A 11 -11.99 -12.14 10.69
CA THR A 11 -12.23 -12.72 9.37
C THR A 11 -11.80 -11.77 8.25
N ALA A 12 -11.27 -12.34 7.17
CA ALA A 12 -10.93 -11.58 5.97
C ALA A 12 -12.18 -11.38 5.09
N GLU A 13 -12.44 -10.15 4.68
CA GLU A 13 -13.53 -9.79 3.77
C GLU A 13 -12.98 -9.12 2.51
N THR A 14 -13.51 -9.49 1.34
CA THR A 14 -13.16 -8.88 0.06
C THR A 14 -14.26 -7.94 -0.41
N TYR A 15 -13.92 -6.67 -0.57
CA TYR A 15 -14.81 -5.65 -1.13
C TYR A 15 -14.47 -5.41 -2.60
N LYS A 16 -15.47 -5.53 -3.48
CA LYS A 16 -15.29 -5.31 -4.92
C LYS A 16 -15.76 -3.90 -5.29
N ALA A 17 -14.96 -3.20 -6.08
CA ALA A 17 -15.35 -1.92 -6.68
C ALA A 17 -15.83 -2.14 -8.11
N LYS A 18 -16.96 -1.51 -8.49
CA LYS A 18 -17.50 -1.54 -9.86
C LYS A 18 -16.67 -0.70 -10.83
N HIS A 19 -16.06 0.37 -10.33
CA HIS A 19 -15.32 1.34 -11.13
C HIS A 19 -13.87 1.41 -10.68
N GLU A 20 -13.61 2.05 -9.55
CA GLU A 20 -12.26 2.40 -9.11
C GLU A 20 -12.04 2.16 -7.61
N VAL A 21 -10.78 2.06 -7.22
CA VAL A 21 -10.34 2.02 -5.82
C VAL A 21 -9.47 3.24 -5.58
N ILE A 22 -9.84 4.05 -4.59
CA ILE A 22 -9.10 5.25 -4.17
C ILE A 22 -8.40 4.93 -2.85
N VAL A 23 -7.07 5.10 -2.81
CA VAL A 23 -6.28 4.90 -1.59
C VAL A 23 -6.11 6.24 -0.88
N SER A 24 -6.66 6.34 0.33
CA SER A 24 -6.68 7.58 1.12
C SER A 24 -6.26 7.34 2.59
N SER A 25 -5.33 6.42 2.83
CA SER A 25 -4.92 6.02 4.19
C SER A 25 -3.88 6.98 4.84
N GLY A 26 -3.60 8.12 4.21
CA GLY A 26 -2.60 9.08 4.69
C GLY A 26 -1.16 8.72 4.29
N VAL A 27 -0.21 9.58 4.66
CA VAL A 27 1.17 9.56 4.15
C VAL A 27 1.96 8.30 4.52
N PHE A 28 1.67 7.69 5.68
CA PHE A 28 2.36 6.49 6.14
C PHE A 28 1.73 5.21 5.60
N GLU A 29 0.40 5.11 5.67
CA GLU A 29 -0.30 3.85 5.39
C GLU A 29 -0.58 3.65 3.90
N SER A 30 -0.78 4.72 3.12
CA SER A 30 -1.02 4.62 1.66
C SER A 30 0.15 3.97 0.92
N PRO A 31 1.42 4.42 1.07
CA PRO A 31 2.53 3.75 0.41
C PRO A 31 2.73 2.32 0.93
N LYS A 32 2.49 2.06 2.22
CA LYS A 32 2.58 0.71 2.79
C LYS A 32 1.58 -0.25 2.14
N LEU A 33 0.31 0.15 2.02
CA LEU A 33 -0.75 -0.65 1.40
C LEU A 33 -0.44 -0.94 -0.07
N LEU A 34 0.04 0.05 -0.82
CA LEU A 34 0.44 -0.11 -2.22
C LEU A 34 1.61 -1.09 -2.38
N MET A 35 2.61 -1.01 -1.49
CA MET A 35 3.75 -1.96 -1.46
C MET A 35 3.31 -3.39 -1.17
N LEU A 36 2.42 -3.60 -0.20
CA LEU A 36 1.83 -4.91 0.11
C LEU A 36 0.98 -5.45 -1.06
N SER A 37 0.42 -4.54 -1.87
CA SER A 37 -0.35 -4.85 -3.07
C SER A 37 0.51 -5.02 -4.32
N GLY A 38 1.84 -5.09 -4.19
CA GLY A 38 2.76 -5.37 -5.29
C GLY A 38 3.17 -4.15 -6.14
N ILE A 39 2.82 -2.93 -5.74
CA ILE A 39 3.30 -1.68 -6.36
C ILE A 39 4.42 -1.14 -5.49
N ARG A 40 5.68 -1.20 -5.93
CA ARG A 40 6.83 -0.90 -5.04
C ARG A 40 8.14 -0.65 -5.81
N PRO A 41 9.18 -0.06 -5.17
CA PRO A 41 10.52 -0.01 -5.75
C PRO A 41 11.10 -1.42 -5.93
N ALA A 42 11.74 -1.67 -7.07
CA ALA A 42 12.43 -2.93 -7.33
C ALA A 42 13.49 -3.27 -6.25
N GLU A 43 14.16 -2.29 -5.65
CA GLU A 43 15.22 -2.57 -4.68
C GLU A 43 14.69 -3.16 -3.36
N THR A 44 13.42 -2.91 -3.05
CA THR A 44 12.69 -3.51 -1.92
C THR A 44 12.40 -5.01 -2.14
N LEU A 45 12.67 -5.57 -3.34
CA LEU A 45 12.41 -6.97 -3.73
C LEU A 45 13.13 -8.02 -2.89
N LYS A 46 14.32 -7.72 -2.35
CA LYS A 46 15.19 -8.79 -1.80
C LYS A 46 14.75 -9.30 -0.42
N SER A 47 14.03 -8.49 0.35
CA SER A 47 13.71 -8.80 1.75
C SER A 47 12.32 -9.39 1.97
N PHE A 48 11.37 -9.23 1.03
CA PHE A 48 9.97 -9.60 1.24
C PHE A 48 9.42 -10.50 0.12
N LYS A 49 8.90 -11.67 0.48
CA LYS A 49 8.28 -12.68 -0.41
C LYS A 49 6.91 -12.25 -0.97
N ILE A 50 6.86 -11.07 -1.58
CA ILE A 50 5.65 -10.49 -2.19
C ILE A 50 5.90 -10.42 -3.71
N THR A 51 4.89 -10.74 -4.51
CA THR A 51 4.96 -10.60 -5.98
C THR A 51 4.93 -9.13 -6.37
N GLN A 52 5.82 -8.68 -7.24
CA GLN A 52 5.79 -7.32 -7.78
C GLN A 52 4.94 -7.28 -9.05
N HIS A 53 3.98 -6.36 -9.08
CA HIS A 53 3.13 -6.07 -10.23
C HIS A 53 3.61 -4.82 -10.99
N VAL A 54 4.08 -3.80 -10.26
CA VAL A 54 4.55 -2.53 -10.83
C VAL A 54 5.81 -2.09 -10.12
N ASP A 55 6.87 -1.76 -10.87
CA ASP A 55 8.04 -1.06 -10.34
C ASP A 55 7.75 0.43 -10.19
N SER A 56 7.80 0.92 -8.96
CA SER A 56 7.53 2.31 -8.59
C SER A 56 8.62 2.82 -7.64
N PRO A 57 9.75 3.34 -8.17
CA PRO A 57 10.95 3.60 -7.38
C PRO A 57 10.81 4.75 -6.36
N ARG A 58 9.85 5.65 -6.56
CA ARG A 58 9.60 6.80 -5.65
C ARG A 58 8.50 6.54 -4.62
N LEU A 59 7.88 5.36 -4.62
CA LEU A 59 6.78 5.07 -3.69
C LEU A 59 7.29 5.06 -2.24
N GLY A 60 6.58 5.77 -1.35
CA GLY A 60 6.95 5.89 0.06
C GLY A 60 8.17 6.78 0.33
N GLN A 61 8.78 7.36 -0.70
CA GLN A 61 9.85 8.36 -0.57
C GLN A 61 9.26 9.77 -0.45
N ASN A 62 10.12 10.76 -0.21
CA ASN A 62 9.74 12.18 -0.10
C ASN A 62 8.77 12.48 1.05
N LEU A 63 8.82 11.68 2.12
CA LEU A 63 8.16 12.05 3.37
C LEU A 63 8.80 13.35 3.87
N LEU A 64 7.95 14.35 4.10
CA LEU A 64 8.32 15.64 4.66
C LEU A 64 7.40 15.93 5.83
N ASP A 65 7.97 16.48 6.89
CA ASP A 65 7.24 16.92 8.07
C ASP A 65 7.81 18.26 8.55
N HIS A 66 7.05 18.97 9.36
CA HIS A 66 7.48 20.22 9.97
C HIS A 66 8.12 19.93 11.33
N PRO A 67 9.43 20.15 11.50
CA PRO A 67 10.04 20.04 12.81
C PRO A 67 9.56 21.17 13.73
N ILE A 68 9.33 20.86 15.00
CA ILE A 68 9.21 21.89 16.04
C ILE A 68 10.64 22.20 16.49
N LEU A 69 11.09 23.44 16.29
CA LEU A 69 12.40 23.95 16.73
C LEU A 69 12.34 24.47 18.17
#